data_AF-A0A928LBI0-F1
#
_entry.id   AF-A0A928LBI0-F1
#
_cell.length_a   1.000
_cell.length_b   1.000
_cell.length_c   1.000
_cell.angle_alpha   90.00
_cell.angle_beta   90.00
_cell.angle_gamma   90.00
#
_symmetry.space_group_name_H-M   'P 1'
#
loop_
_entity.id
_entity.type
_entity.pdbx_description
1 polymer ?
#
loop_
_entity_poly.entity_id
_entity_poly.type
_entity_poly.pdbx_seq_one_letter_code
_entity_poly.pdbx_strand_id
1 'polypeptide(L)'
;MAVACYETAYKNYGNCVCMDNGRIKLIATVDEGPRIIFFGFCDGPNVLFEDYERNFYEINPGYGVWYAYGGHRIWCAPEKMPETYLPDNSKVDISFDGNVLTLTPPRTIFDKQYSLVCTMNDDDSVTIQNRITNSSDKAMEFAPWSVTGLAPGGTEFIPLCRDNNGFLPNRTMSLWSYADIYDTRFTLANKYALLRQNPEEKTAFKAGFNVTDGYIAYILGSQMLKVSVEEYHRIEYPDFCCNFETYTNELFLECEILGELRNYEPGETASITEKWELSHVKGSTDDVVEELISERK
;
A
#
# COMPACT_ATOMS: atom_id res chain seq x y z
N MET A 1 7.56 -6.43 24.52
CA MET A 1 8.48 -5.36 24.97
C MET A 1 7.82 -4.01 24.74
N ALA A 2 8.29 -2.94 25.39
CA ALA A 2 7.80 -1.59 25.08
C ALA A 2 8.26 -1.20 23.67
N VAL A 3 7.38 -0.56 22.90
CA VAL A 3 7.72 -0.03 21.57
C VAL A 3 8.72 1.11 21.73
N ALA A 4 9.86 1.00 21.06
CA ALA A 4 10.85 2.05 20.95
C ALA A 4 10.63 2.85 19.66
N CYS A 5 10.91 4.16 19.72
CA CYS A 5 10.94 5.04 18.57
C CYS A 5 12.19 5.90 18.62
N TYR A 6 13.01 5.86 17.58
CA TYR A 6 14.31 6.55 17.55
C TYR A 6 14.70 6.97 16.13
N GLU A 7 15.51 8.02 16.05
CA GLU A 7 16.11 8.47 14.78
C GLU A 7 17.20 7.51 14.31
N THR A 8 17.28 7.29 13.00
CA THR A 8 18.30 6.45 12.36
C THR A 8 18.63 6.98 10.97
N ALA A 9 19.75 6.55 10.40
CA ALA A 9 19.97 6.64 8.95
C ALA A 9 19.63 5.29 8.31
N TYR A 10 19.08 5.30 7.10
CA TYR A 10 18.77 4.08 6.35
C TYR A 10 19.24 4.17 4.90
N LYS A 11 20.31 3.43 4.59
CA LYS A 11 20.97 3.39 3.27
C LYS A 11 21.16 4.81 2.68
N ASN A 12 20.56 5.13 1.53
CA ASN A 12 20.64 6.46 0.91
C ASN A 12 19.38 7.33 1.10
N TYR A 13 18.46 6.95 1.99
CA TYR A 13 17.25 7.72 2.28
C TYR A 13 17.46 8.83 3.32
N GLY A 14 18.70 9.08 3.74
CA GLY A 14 19.02 10.13 4.71
C GLY A 14 18.54 9.79 6.12
N ASN A 15 18.05 10.80 6.83
CA ASN A 15 17.48 10.63 8.16
C ASN A 15 16.10 9.99 8.08
N CYS A 16 15.86 9.08 9.01
CA CYS A 16 14.65 8.29 9.14
C CYS A 16 14.27 8.18 10.63
N VAL A 17 13.04 7.75 10.89
CA VAL A 17 12.56 7.33 12.20
C VAL A 17 12.24 5.84 12.17
N CYS A 18 12.62 5.12 13.22
CA CYS A 18 12.40 3.68 13.36
C CYS A 18 11.47 3.41 14.54
N MET A 19 10.38 2.68 14.31
CA MET A 19 9.58 2.02 15.35
C MET A 19 10.02 0.56 15.47
N ASP A 20 10.25 0.09 16.70
CA ASP A 20 10.79 -1.24 16.98
C ASP A 20 10.14 -1.80 18.26
N ASN A 21 9.60 -3.02 18.21
CA ASN A 21 9.05 -3.72 19.38
C ASN A 21 9.88 -4.94 19.83
N GLY A 22 11.07 -5.12 19.26
CA GLY A 22 11.99 -6.22 19.44
C GLY A 22 11.63 -7.49 18.66
N ARG A 23 10.57 -7.45 17.84
CA ARG A 23 10.12 -8.56 16.97
C ARG A 23 10.11 -8.11 15.51
N ILE A 24 9.44 -6.99 15.25
CA ILE A 24 9.35 -6.31 13.96
C ILE A 24 9.84 -4.87 14.11
N LYS A 25 10.24 -4.28 12.98
CA LYS A 25 10.55 -2.86 12.88
C LYS A 25 9.95 -2.25 11.63
N LEU A 26 9.62 -0.96 11.75
CA LEU A 26 9.15 -0.10 10.68
C LEU A 26 10.08 1.11 10.60
N ILE A 27 10.59 1.44 9.42
CA ILE A 27 11.42 2.63 9.20
C ILE A 27 10.70 3.55 8.23
N ALA A 28 10.52 4.81 8.63
CA ALA A 28 9.94 5.85 7.81
C ALA A 28 10.94 6.99 7.53
N THR A 29 10.90 7.52 6.32
CA THR A 29 11.72 8.66 5.91
C THR A 29 11.19 9.95 6.53
N VAL A 30 12.09 10.85 6.95
CA VAL A 30 11.71 12.14 7.55
C VAL A 30 12.25 13.37 6.82
N ASP A 31 13.32 13.20 6.02
CA ASP A 31 13.84 14.29 5.18
C ASP A 31 12.99 14.49 3.91
N GLU A 32 12.36 13.41 3.42
CA GLU A 32 11.55 13.33 2.20
C GLU A 32 10.38 12.37 2.47
N GLY A 33 9.15 12.65 2.01
CA GLY A 33 8.02 11.72 2.11
C GLY A 33 6.67 12.35 2.51
N PRO A 34 5.79 11.59 3.19
CA PRO A 34 6.11 10.49 4.11
C PRO A 34 6.16 9.13 3.41
N ARG A 35 7.23 8.37 3.63
CA ARG A 35 7.36 7.00 3.13
C ARG A 35 7.68 6.05 4.26
N ILE A 36 6.95 4.96 4.38
CA ILE A 36 7.39 3.80 5.19
C ILE A 36 8.26 2.96 4.27
N ILE A 37 9.58 3.05 4.42
CA ILE A 37 10.53 2.45 3.48
C ILE A 37 10.99 1.05 3.90
N PHE A 38 10.83 0.71 5.18
CA PHE A 38 11.12 -0.62 5.69
C PHE A 38 9.98 -1.16 6.53
N PHE A 39 9.63 -2.42 6.30
CA PHE A 39 8.87 -3.22 7.24
C PHE A 39 9.39 -4.67 7.20
N GLY A 40 9.69 -5.22 8.37
CA GLY A 40 10.30 -6.55 8.47
C GLY A 40 10.53 -6.97 9.92
N PHE A 41 10.87 -8.24 10.13
CA PHE A 41 11.40 -8.68 11.42
C PHE A 41 12.68 -7.90 11.75
N CYS A 42 13.00 -7.72 13.04
CA CYS A 42 14.15 -6.89 13.46
C CYS A 42 15.47 -7.31 12.79
N ASP A 43 15.67 -8.63 12.66
CA ASP A 43 16.82 -9.28 12.01
C ASP A 43 16.46 -9.87 10.62
N GLY A 44 15.29 -9.52 10.08
CA GLY A 44 14.77 -10.04 8.83
C GLY A 44 15.00 -9.13 7.62
N PRO A 45 14.74 -9.64 6.41
CA PRO A 45 14.73 -8.83 5.20
C PRO A 45 13.53 -7.86 5.20
N ASN A 46 13.66 -6.78 4.43
CA ASN A 46 12.54 -5.88 4.15
C ASN A 46 11.52 -6.59 3.23
N VAL A 47 10.23 -6.50 3.55
CA VAL A 47 9.16 -6.97 2.65
C VAL A 47 8.74 -5.90 1.63
N LEU A 48 9.13 -4.65 1.86
CA LEU A 48 8.82 -3.51 0.99
C LEU A 48 9.89 -3.29 -0.08
N PHE A 49 9.48 -2.79 -1.24
CA PHE A 49 10.38 -2.38 -2.31
C PHE A 49 11.15 -1.12 -1.90
N GLU A 50 12.36 -0.98 -2.42
CA GLU A 50 13.27 0.12 -2.07
C GLU A 50 13.93 0.64 -3.35
N ASP A 51 13.48 1.79 -3.85
CA ASP A 51 14.01 2.40 -5.08
C ASP A 51 15.29 3.23 -4.81
N TYR A 52 16.37 2.57 -4.40
CA TYR A 52 17.67 3.21 -4.10
C TYR A 52 18.19 4.08 -5.23
N GLU A 53 18.03 3.62 -6.46
CA GLU A 53 18.59 4.27 -7.64
C GLU A 53 17.69 5.39 -8.17
N ARG A 54 16.47 5.52 -7.63
CA ARG A 54 15.47 6.51 -8.07
C ARG A 54 15.09 6.31 -9.54
N ASN A 55 14.99 5.04 -9.95
CA ASN A 55 14.76 4.64 -11.34
C ASN A 55 13.29 4.73 -11.75
N PHE A 56 12.36 4.81 -10.81
CA PHE A 56 10.95 5.00 -11.10
C PHE A 56 10.51 6.40 -10.67
N TYR A 57 10.27 7.25 -11.66
CA TYR A 57 9.94 8.66 -11.45
C TYR A 57 9.04 9.18 -12.55
N GLU A 58 8.37 10.31 -12.27
CA GLU A 58 7.57 11.03 -13.24
C GLU A 58 7.88 12.53 -13.16
N ILE A 59 7.95 13.18 -14.32
CA ILE A 59 8.19 14.63 -14.37
C ILE A 59 6.85 15.32 -14.25
N ASN A 60 6.69 16.14 -13.22
CA ASN A 60 5.50 16.95 -12.99
C ASN A 60 5.75 18.40 -13.45
N PRO A 61 5.26 18.81 -14.63
CA PRO A 61 5.59 20.11 -15.21
C PRO A 61 5.20 21.27 -14.29
N GLY A 62 6.20 22.07 -13.91
CA GLY A 62 6.02 23.22 -13.02
C GLY A 62 6.16 22.92 -11.53
N TYR A 63 6.28 21.64 -11.13
CA TYR A 63 6.38 21.23 -9.72
C TYR A 63 7.65 20.44 -9.38
N GLY A 64 8.26 19.77 -10.36
CA GLY A 64 9.52 19.05 -10.17
C GLY A 64 9.42 17.59 -10.60
N VAL A 65 10.16 16.71 -9.94
CA VAL A 65 10.18 15.27 -10.22
C VAL A 65 9.61 14.53 -9.01
N TRP A 66 8.57 13.74 -9.25
CA TRP A 66 8.08 12.78 -8.27
C TRP A 66 8.88 11.49 -8.41
N TYR A 67 9.33 10.94 -7.28
CA TYR A 67 10.02 9.65 -7.24
C TYR A 67 9.16 8.62 -6.51
N ALA A 68 9.23 7.36 -6.95
CA ALA A 68 8.60 6.27 -6.22
C ALA A 68 9.18 6.13 -4.82
N TYR A 69 10.49 6.30 -4.64
CA TYR A 69 11.25 5.97 -3.43
C TYR A 69 11.16 4.49 -2.98
N GLY A 70 10.11 3.76 -3.35
CA GLY A 70 9.72 2.48 -2.78
C GLY A 70 8.82 2.67 -1.56
N GLY A 71 8.67 1.58 -0.80
CA GLY A 71 7.93 1.58 0.45
C GLY A 71 6.44 1.80 0.25
N HIS A 72 5.82 2.28 1.31
CA HIS A 72 4.42 2.65 1.33
C HIS A 72 4.24 4.16 1.37
N ARG A 73 3.19 4.63 0.68
CA ARG A 73 2.77 6.03 0.57
C ARG A 73 1.25 6.14 0.58
N ILE A 74 0.78 7.36 0.81
CA ILE A 74 -0.61 7.74 0.59
C ILE A 74 -0.72 8.70 -0.61
N TRP A 75 -1.70 8.44 -1.46
CA TRP A 75 -2.10 9.26 -2.59
C TRP A 75 -3.57 9.65 -2.50
N CYS A 76 -3.94 10.60 -3.34
CA CYS A 76 -5.32 11.05 -3.51
C CYS A 76 -5.81 10.56 -4.87
N ALA A 77 -6.89 9.78 -4.87
CA ALA A 77 -7.58 9.35 -6.06
C ALA A 77 -8.69 10.38 -6.43
N PRO A 78 -9.09 10.46 -7.72
CA PRO A 78 -8.54 9.71 -8.85
C PRO A 78 -7.13 10.15 -9.24
N GLU A 79 -6.37 9.25 -9.88
CA GLU A 79 -5.04 9.55 -10.43
C GLU A 79 -5.12 10.68 -11.46
N LYS A 80 -4.43 11.80 -11.20
CA LYS A 80 -4.41 12.94 -12.11
C LYS A 80 -3.17 13.81 -11.95
N MET A 81 -2.70 14.35 -13.07
CA MET A 81 -1.72 15.43 -13.08
C MET A 81 -2.39 16.79 -12.81
N PRO A 82 -1.73 17.71 -12.06
CA PRO A 82 -0.44 17.54 -11.39
C PRO A 82 -0.53 16.94 -9.97
N GLU A 83 -1.73 16.68 -9.44
CA GLU A 83 -1.94 16.42 -8.02
C GLU A 83 -1.34 15.10 -7.51
N THR A 84 -1.58 13.99 -8.19
CA THR A 84 -1.09 12.66 -7.74
C THR A 84 0.44 12.57 -7.77
N TYR A 85 1.06 13.25 -8.73
CA TYR A 85 2.50 13.27 -8.93
C TYR A 85 3.15 14.54 -8.35
N LEU A 86 2.48 15.25 -7.44
CA LEU A 86 3.10 16.35 -6.74
C LEU A 86 4.31 15.80 -5.95
N PRO A 87 5.53 16.32 -6.16
CA PRO A 87 6.70 15.79 -5.46
C PRO A 87 6.56 15.94 -3.94
N ASP A 88 6.71 14.83 -3.24
CA ASP A 88 6.70 14.76 -1.77
C ASP A 88 8.12 14.77 -1.18
N ASN A 89 9.05 15.46 -1.85
CA ASN A 89 10.48 15.51 -1.51
C ASN A 89 10.78 16.55 -0.41
N SER A 90 9.89 16.66 0.59
CA SER A 90 9.96 17.65 1.66
C SER A 90 10.04 16.98 3.03
N LYS A 91 10.60 17.71 4.00
CA LYS A 91 10.70 17.26 5.39
C LYS A 91 9.33 16.97 5.99
N VAL A 92 9.24 15.86 6.72
CA VAL A 92 8.03 15.37 7.39
C VAL A 92 8.11 15.65 8.88
N ASP A 93 7.05 16.23 9.43
CA ASP A 93 6.92 16.40 10.88
C ASP A 93 6.55 15.07 11.54
N ILE A 94 7.19 14.78 12.68
CA ILE A 94 6.99 13.54 13.42
C ILE A 94 6.47 13.82 14.83
N SER A 95 5.56 12.98 15.29
CA SER A 95 5.22 12.87 16.71
C SER A 95 5.13 11.41 17.11
N PHE A 96 5.60 11.10 18.32
CA PHE A 96 5.51 9.76 18.87
C PHE A 96 4.95 9.84 20.29
N ASP A 97 3.89 9.08 20.54
CA ASP A 97 3.25 8.97 21.85
C ASP A 97 2.95 7.50 22.18
N GLY A 98 3.65 6.97 23.17
CA GLY A 98 3.53 5.58 23.63
C GLY A 98 3.94 4.56 22.57
N ASN A 99 3.02 4.22 21.68
CA ASN A 99 3.19 3.22 20.62
C ASN A 99 2.65 3.70 19.26
N VAL A 100 2.34 4.99 19.15
CA VAL A 100 1.77 5.63 17.96
C VAL A 100 2.80 6.62 17.40
N LEU A 101 3.25 6.39 16.16
CA LEU A 101 4.03 7.35 15.37
C LEU A 101 3.10 8.03 14.36
N THR A 102 3.08 9.36 14.35
CA THR A 102 2.40 10.14 13.32
C THR A 102 3.42 10.86 12.44
N LEU A 103 3.28 10.69 11.13
CA LEU A 103 4.07 11.32 10.08
C LEU A 103 3.18 12.32 9.35
N THR A 104 3.55 13.61 9.35
CA THR A 104 2.75 14.68 8.75
C THR A 104 3.63 15.51 7.79
N PRO A 105 3.53 15.30 6.47
CA PRO A 105 4.19 16.19 5.51
C PRO A 105 3.56 17.58 5.49
N PRO A 106 4.19 18.56 4.82
CA PRO A 106 3.56 19.84 4.56
C PRO A 106 2.23 19.68 3.82
N ARG A 107 1.26 20.54 4.16
CA ARG A 107 0.03 20.70 3.37
C ARG A 107 0.37 20.94 1.91
N THR A 108 -0.34 20.24 1.01
CA THR A 108 -0.14 20.42 -0.43
C THR A 108 -0.72 21.74 -0.92
N ILE A 109 -0.25 22.17 -2.09
CA ILE A 109 -0.81 23.32 -2.81
C ILE A 109 -2.26 23.11 -3.28
N PHE A 110 -2.78 21.89 -3.19
CA PHE A 110 -4.16 21.52 -3.52
C PHE A 110 -5.05 21.42 -2.27
N ASP A 111 -4.63 22.08 -1.20
CA ASP A 111 -5.38 22.21 0.04
C ASP A 111 -5.69 20.88 0.75
N LYS A 112 -4.79 19.91 0.63
CA LYS A 112 -4.87 18.62 1.33
C LYS A 112 -3.75 18.47 2.34
N GLN A 113 -4.11 18.08 3.55
CA GLN A 113 -3.15 17.67 4.58
C GLN A 113 -3.14 16.15 4.67
N TYR A 114 -2.00 15.56 4.37
CA TYR A 114 -1.80 14.11 4.48
C TYR A 114 -1.21 13.77 5.84
N SER A 115 -1.47 12.56 6.32
CA SER A 115 -0.71 11.98 7.44
C SER A 115 -0.77 10.46 7.43
N LEU A 116 0.30 9.82 7.90
CA LEU A 116 0.32 8.39 8.23
C LEU A 116 0.38 8.24 9.75
N VAL A 117 -0.54 7.47 10.32
CA VAL A 117 -0.55 7.15 11.76
C VAL A 117 -0.28 5.67 11.94
N CYS A 118 0.90 5.34 12.44
CA CYS A 118 1.39 3.98 12.62
C CYS A 118 1.29 3.59 14.10
N THR A 119 0.51 2.56 14.41
CA THR A 119 0.37 2.01 15.76
C THR A 119 0.99 0.61 15.79
N MET A 120 2.04 0.44 16.60
CA MET A 120 2.72 -0.84 16.78
C MET A 120 2.37 -1.41 18.16
N ASN A 121 2.03 -2.69 18.24
CA ASN A 121 1.79 -3.36 19.52
C ASN A 121 2.91 -4.35 19.83
N ASP A 122 2.82 -5.08 20.94
CA ASP A 122 3.76 -6.15 21.29
C ASP A 122 3.44 -7.47 20.55
N ASP A 123 3.26 -7.39 19.23
CA ASP A 123 2.99 -8.51 18.32
C ASP A 123 3.74 -8.33 16.98
N ASP A 124 3.52 -9.19 15.99
CA ASP A 124 4.18 -9.07 14.66
C ASP A 124 3.38 -8.16 13.72
N SER A 125 2.71 -7.14 14.25
CA SER A 125 1.84 -6.28 13.46
C SER A 125 1.99 -4.78 13.70
N VAL A 126 1.65 -4.03 12.67
CA VAL A 126 1.46 -2.58 12.71
C VAL A 126 0.13 -2.22 12.06
N THR A 127 -0.61 -1.32 12.68
CA THR A 127 -1.79 -0.70 12.09
C THR A 127 -1.41 0.65 11.52
N ILE A 128 -1.72 0.89 10.26
CA ILE A 128 -1.45 2.14 9.56
C ILE A 128 -2.78 2.77 9.21
N GLN A 129 -2.97 4.02 9.62
CA GLN A 129 -4.08 4.83 9.16
C GLN A 129 -3.58 5.91 8.21
N ASN A 130 -3.99 5.76 6.96
CA ASN A 130 -3.76 6.67 5.84
C ASN A 130 -4.81 7.76 5.90
N ARG A 131 -4.43 9.03 6.06
CA ARG A 131 -5.39 10.15 6.19
C ARG A 131 -5.16 11.27 5.18
N ILE A 132 -6.25 11.82 4.67
CA ILE A 132 -6.28 13.04 3.85
C ILE A 132 -7.36 13.96 4.41
N THR A 133 -6.96 15.11 4.94
CA THR A 133 -7.89 16.14 5.43
C THR A 133 -8.09 17.23 4.39
N ASN A 134 -9.35 17.52 4.04
CA ASN A 134 -9.71 18.68 3.24
C ASN A 134 -9.40 19.95 4.06
N SER A 135 -8.37 20.67 3.66
CA SER A 135 -7.93 21.90 4.34
C SER A 135 -8.36 23.17 3.60
N SER A 136 -9.19 23.03 2.55
CA SER A 136 -9.76 24.15 1.80
C SER A 136 -10.98 24.76 2.51
N ASP A 137 -11.59 25.76 1.89
CA ASP A 137 -12.80 26.43 2.35
C ASP A 137 -14.10 25.91 1.70
N LYS A 138 -14.02 24.84 0.90
CA LYS A 138 -15.14 24.23 0.18
C LYS A 138 -15.10 22.70 0.19
N ALA A 139 -16.22 22.06 -0.11
CA ALA A 139 -16.26 20.62 -0.34
C ALA A 139 -15.34 20.22 -1.51
N MET A 140 -14.68 19.07 -1.37
CA MET A 140 -13.79 18.52 -2.40
C MET A 140 -14.07 17.03 -2.59
N GLU A 141 -14.20 16.61 -3.84
CA GLU A 141 -14.34 15.20 -4.20
C GLU A 141 -12.97 14.54 -4.32
N PHE A 142 -12.74 13.48 -3.53
CA PHE A 142 -11.53 12.65 -3.59
C PHE A 142 -11.73 11.33 -2.86
N ALA A 143 -10.77 10.42 -3.00
CA ALA A 143 -10.64 9.23 -2.15
C ALA A 143 -9.18 9.09 -1.64
N PRO A 144 -8.98 8.55 -0.43
CA PRO A 144 -7.67 8.13 0.03
C PRO A 144 -7.25 6.88 -0.75
N TRP A 145 -5.95 6.80 -1.07
CA TRP A 145 -5.36 5.70 -1.83
C TRP A 145 -4.05 5.30 -1.15
N SER A 146 -4.05 4.16 -0.46
CA SER A 146 -2.84 3.55 0.10
C SER A 146 -2.12 2.79 -1.00
N VAL A 147 -0.82 3.04 -1.17
CA VAL A 147 0.02 2.36 -2.17
C VAL A 147 1.25 1.80 -1.49
N THR A 148 1.36 0.46 -1.48
CA THR A 148 2.46 -0.26 -0.85
C THR A 148 3.29 -1.00 -1.90
N GLY A 149 4.48 -0.49 -2.19
CA GLY A 149 5.46 -1.17 -3.02
C GLY A 149 6.11 -2.33 -2.27
N LEU A 150 6.01 -3.52 -2.84
CA LEU A 150 6.46 -4.80 -2.28
C LEU A 150 7.75 -5.26 -2.97
N ALA A 151 8.70 -5.77 -2.17
CA ALA A 151 10.01 -6.20 -2.65
C ALA A 151 9.90 -7.29 -3.72
N PRO A 152 10.73 -7.28 -4.77
CA PRO A 152 10.58 -8.15 -5.94
C PRO A 152 10.75 -9.65 -5.63
N GLY A 153 10.18 -10.49 -6.50
CA GLY A 153 10.31 -11.95 -6.51
C GLY A 153 9.25 -12.72 -5.71
N GLY A 154 8.24 -12.04 -5.16
CA GLY A 154 7.16 -12.67 -4.41
C GLY A 154 5.87 -12.87 -5.24
N THR A 155 4.89 -13.46 -4.58
CA THR A 155 3.54 -13.69 -5.13
C THR A 155 2.50 -13.06 -4.24
N GLU A 156 1.65 -12.22 -4.83
CA GLU A 156 0.46 -11.68 -4.19
C GLU A 156 -0.72 -12.65 -4.37
N PHE A 157 -1.43 -12.89 -3.28
CA PHE A 157 -2.65 -13.69 -3.20
C PHE A 157 -3.82 -12.78 -2.82
N ILE A 158 -4.82 -12.76 -3.70
CA ILE A 158 -5.99 -11.88 -3.59
C ILE A 158 -7.23 -12.76 -3.43
N PRO A 159 -7.85 -12.84 -2.24
CA PRO A 159 -9.10 -13.57 -2.07
C PRO A 159 -10.25 -12.87 -2.81
N LEU A 160 -10.97 -13.61 -3.65
CA LEU A 160 -12.14 -13.09 -4.37
C LEU A 160 -13.44 -13.48 -3.66
N CYS A 161 -14.45 -12.61 -3.79
CA CYS A 161 -15.78 -12.80 -3.22
C CYS A 161 -16.40 -14.16 -3.59
N ARG A 162 -16.94 -14.86 -2.59
CA ARG A 162 -17.57 -16.18 -2.72
C ARG A 162 -19.09 -16.15 -2.54
N ASP A 163 -19.66 -14.96 -2.34
CA ASP A 163 -21.07 -14.81 -2.03
C ASP A 163 -21.95 -15.34 -3.15
N ASN A 164 -22.98 -16.09 -2.78
CA ASN A 164 -23.98 -16.58 -3.73
C ASN A 164 -25.14 -15.59 -3.83
N ASN A 165 -25.02 -14.63 -4.74
CA ASN A 165 -26.03 -13.60 -5.00
C ASN A 165 -27.13 -14.05 -5.99
N GLY A 166 -27.22 -15.35 -6.29
CA GLY A 166 -28.18 -15.90 -7.25
C GLY A 166 -27.92 -15.39 -8.68
N PHE A 167 -28.80 -14.52 -9.18
CA PHE A 167 -28.72 -13.95 -10.53
C PHE A 167 -27.89 -12.66 -10.63
N LEU A 168 -27.45 -12.10 -9.50
CA LEU A 168 -26.71 -10.84 -9.46
C LEU A 168 -25.19 -11.09 -9.45
N PRO A 169 -24.38 -10.17 -10.01
CA PRO A 169 -22.93 -10.26 -9.92
C PRO A 169 -22.46 -10.15 -8.46
N ASN A 170 -21.31 -10.76 -8.15
CA ASN A 170 -20.68 -10.71 -6.83
C ASN A 170 -19.24 -10.17 -6.88
N ARG A 171 -18.70 -9.92 -8.07
CA ARG A 171 -17.32 -9.48 -8.29
C ARG A 171 -17.21 -8.56 -9.50
N THR A 172 -16.22 -7.67 -9.43
CA THR A 172 -15.76 -6.79 -10.51
C THR A 172 -14.26 -7.01 -10.70
N MET A 173 -13.80 -6.91 -11.95
CA MET A 173 -12.38 -6.81 -12.26
C MET A 173 -12.18 -5.63 -13.22
N SER A 174 -11.40 -4.65 -12.79
CA SER A 174 -10.97 -3.51 -13.61
C SER A 174 -9.63 -3.81 -14.25
N LEU A 175 -9.45 -3.40 -15.51
CA LEU A 175 -8.19 -3.52 -16.24
C LEU A 175 -7.80 -2.17 -16.82
N TRP A 176 -6.52 -1.83 -16.71
CA TRP A 176 -5.94 -0.67 -17.36
C TRP A 176 -5.66 -0.97 -18.82
N SER A 177 -5.59 0.06 -19.66
CA SER A 177 -5.40 -0.08 -21.11
C SER A 177 -4.13 -0.85 -21.50
N TYR A 178 -3.13 -0.87 -20.63
CA TYR A 178 -1.88 -1.59 -20.80
C TYR A 178 -1.87 -3.00 -20.19
N ALA A 179 -2.92 -3.40 -19.47
CA ALA A 179 -2.99 -4.71 -18.85
C ALA A 179 -3.22 -5.79 -19.92
N ASP A 180 -2.21 -6.62 -20.15
CA ASP A 180 -2.34 -7.79 -21.01
C ASP A 180 -3.06 -8.91 -20.25
N ILE A 181 -4.24 -9.30 -20.73
CA ILE A 181 -5.03 -10.38 -20.12
C ILE A 181 -4.34 -11.75 -20.20
N TYR A 182 -3.33 -11.90 -21.07
CA TYR A 182 -2.52 -13.10 -21.20
C TYR A 182 -1.21 -13.04 -20.41
N ASP A 183 -1.01 -12.03 -19.56
CA ASP A 183 0.18 -11.92 -18.73
C ASP A 183 0.36 -13.18 -17.86
N THR A 184 1.47 -13.89 -18.09
CA THR A 184 1.74 -15.18 -17.43
C THR A 184 2.00 -15.06 -15.94
N ARG A 185 2.26 -13.84 -15.44
CA ARG A 185 2.38 -13.54 -14.01
C ARG A 185 1.03 -13.53 -13.31
N PHE A 186 -0.05 -13.26 -14.05
CA PHE A 186 -1.40 -13.12 -13.51
C PHE A 186 -2.19 -14.41 -13.65
N THR A 187 -2.90 -14.79 -12.59
CA THR A 187 -3.85 -15.91 -12.60
C THR A 187 -5.16 -15.46 -12.01
N LEU A 188 -6.24 -15.59 -12.78
CA LEU A 188 -7.61 -15.40 -12.30
C LEU A 188 -8.29 -16.76 -12.12
N ALA A 189 -8.66 -17.10 -10.88
CA ALA A 189 -9.42 -18.30 -10.55
C ALA A 189 -10.80 -17.93 -9.99
N ASN A 190 -11.63 -18.95 -9.71
CA ASN A 190 -13.00 -18.71 -9.23
C ASN A 190 -13.07 -18.06 -7.85
N LYS A 191 -12.07 -18.28 -7.00
CA LYS A 191 -12.09 -17.90 -5.57
C LYS A 191 -10.93 -17.00 -5.16
N TYR A 192 -9.96 -16.78 -6.05
CA TYR A 192 -8.75 -16.01 -5.78
C TYR A 192 -8.16 -15.49 -7.11
N ALA A 193 -7.34 -14.46 -7.02
CA ALA A 193 -6.39 -14.08 -8.06
C ALA A 193 -4.96 -14.15 -7.50
N LEU A 194 -3.99 -14.38 -8.38
CA LEU A 194 -2.56 -14.32 -8.06
C LEU A 194 -1.87 -13.33 -9.00
N LEU A 195 -0.91 -12.59 -8.47
CA LEU A 195 0.05 -11.83 -9.27
C LEU A 195 1.47 -12.14 -8.79
N ARG A 196 2.31 -12.66 -9.70
CA ARG A 196 3.72 -12.94 -9.41
C ARG A 196 4.60 -11.78 -9.88
N GLN A 197 5.46 -11.27 -9.01
CA GLN A 197 6.48 -10.31 -9.45
C GLN A 197 7.60 -11.08 -10.18
N ASN A 198 8.00 -10.59 -11.36
CA ASN A 198 9.10 -11.18 -12.13
C ASN A 198 10.04 -10.08 -12.65
N PRO A 199 11.32 -10.06 -12.22
CA PRO A 199 12.28 -9.03 -12.66
C PRO A 199 12.72 -9.15 -14.12
N GLU A 200 12.39 -10.24 -14.81
CA GLU A 200 12.66 -10.40 -16.25
C GLU A 200 11.53 -9.81 -17.11
N GLU A 201 10.36 -9.48 -16.54
CA GLU A 201 9.19 -9.00 -17.27
C GLU A 201 8.96 -7.49 -17.11
N LYS A 202 9.31 -6.75 -18.17
CA LYS A 202 9.31 -5.27 -18.19
C LYS A 202 7.96 -4.63 -18.46
N THR A 203 6.99 -5.41 -18.90
CA THR A 203 5.65 -4.86 -19.17
C THR A 203 4.96 -4.57 -17.85
N ALA A 204 4.29 -3.42 -17.78
CA ALA A 204 3.40 -3.12 -16.67
C ALA A 204 2.13 -3.97 -16.78
N PHE A 205 1.66 -4.48 -15.65
CA PHE A 205 0.34 -5.10 -15.52
C PHE A 205 -0.39 -4.46 -14.35
N LYS A 206 -1.68 -4.18 -14.49
CA LYS A 206 -2.52 -3.64 -13.41
C LYS A 206 -3.95 -4.18 -13.48
N ALA A 207 -4.48 -4.59 -12.34
CA ALA A 207 -5.86 -5.03 -12.20
C ALA A 207 -6.48 -4.53 -10.89
N GLY A 208 -7.79 -4.24 -10.91
CA GLY A 208 -8.56 -3.83 -9.74
C GLY A 208 -9.65 -4.84 -9.39
N PHE A 209 -9.99 -4.94 -8.11
CA PHE A 209 -11.00 -5.87 -7.59
C PHE A 209 -11.84 -5.24 -6.47
N ASN A 210 -13.01 -5.82 -6.22
CA ASN A 210 -13.75 -5.65 -4.97
C ASN A 210 -13.36 -6.78 -3.99
N VAL A 211 -12.46 -6.49 -3.06
CA VAL A 211 -11.98 -7.45 -2.06
C VAL A 211 -12.87 -7.37 -0.83
N THR A 212 -13.74 -8.36 -0.68
CA THR A 212 -14.74 -8.46 0.39
C THR A 212 -14.25 -9.23 1.62
N ASP A 213 -13.24 -10.09 1.45
CA ASP A 213 -12.71 -10.93 2.53
C ASP A 213 -11.79 -10.14 3.51
N GLY A 214 -11.50 -8.87 3.21
CA GLY A 214 -10.81 -7.96 4.12
C GLY A 214 -9.31 -8.20 4.29
N TYR A 215 -8.67 -8.94 3.39
CA TYR A 215 -7.20 -9.07 3.39
C TYR A 215 -6.61 -9.41 2.03
N ILE A 216 -5.30 -9.16 1.91
CA ILE A 216 -4.39 -9.58 0.85
C ILE A 216 -3.17 -10.23 1.51
N ALA A 217 -2.51 -11.16 0.82
CA ALA A 217 -1.25 -11.73 1.30
C ALA A 217 -0.15 -11.62 0.23
N TYR A 218 1.06 -11.28 0.64
CA TYR A 218 2.25 -11.29 -0.19
C TYR A 218 3.29 -12.23 0.38
N ILE A 219 3.70 -13.22 -0.42
CA ILE A 219 4.62 -14.26 0.00
C ILE A 219 5.96 -14.02 -0.68
N LEU A 220 7.01 -13.84 0.11
CA LEU A 220 8.37 -13.58 -0.36
C LEU A 220 9.38 -14.44 0.41
N GLY A 221 9.90 -15.49 -0.23
CA GLY A 221 10.86 -16.39 0.38
C GLY A 221 10.27 -17.12 1.60
N SER A 222 10.76 -16.79 2.80
CA SER A 222 10.33 -17.42 4.07
C SER A 222 9.45 -16.53 4.93
N GLN A 223 8.96 -15.41 4.38
CA GLN A 223 8.05 -14.50 5.07
C GLN A 223 6.77 -14.27 4.26
N MET A 224 5.68 -14.05 4.97
CA MET A 224 4.42 -13.58 4.41
C MET A 224 4.04 -12.27 5.09
N LEU A 225 3.71 -11.26 4.28
CA LEU A 225 2.99 -10.07 4.71
C LEU A 225 1.51 -10.30 4.46
N LYS A 226 0.69 -10.21 5.49
CA LYS A 226 -0.76 -10.11 5.36
C LYS A 226 -1.18 -8.66 5.59
N VAL A 227 -1.88 -8.09 4.62
CA VAL A 227 -2.47 -6.75 4.70
C VAL A 227 -3.96 -6.91 4.88
N SER A 228 -4.46 -6.66 6.09
CA SER A 228 -5.88 -6.64 6.40
C SER A 228 -6.43 -5.23 6.27
N VAL A 229 -7.63 -5.11 5.70
CA VAL A 229 -8.31 -3.83 5.43
C VAL A 229 -9.67 -3.78 6.10
N GLU A 230 -10.23 -2.58 6.19
CA GLU A 230 -11.59 -2.38 6.68
C GLU A 230 -12.63 -3.16 5.85
N GLU A 231 -13.79 -3.41 6.46
CA GLU A 231 -14.87 -4.14 5.82
C GLU A 231 -15.29 -3.45 4.52
N TYR A 232 -15.49 -4.26 3.46
CA TYR A 232 -15.98 -3.74 2.20
C TYR A 232 -17.41 -3.21 2.37
N HIS A 233 -17.62 -1.96 1.98
CA HIS A 233 -18.94 -1.34 1.95
C HIS A 233 -19.39 -1.14 0.51
N ARG A 234 -20.71 -1.20 0.26
CA ARG A 234 -21.25 -0.95 -1.08
C ARG A 234 -21.43 0.55 -1.31
N ILE A 235 -20.31 1.24 -1.43
CA ILE A 235 -20.19 2.68 -1.67
C ILE A 235 -19.46 2.94 -3.00
N GLU A 236 -19.27 4.20 -3.35
CA GLU A 236 -18.49 4.58 -4.53
C GLU A 236 -17.00 4.51 -4.20
N TYR A 237 -16.26 3.76 -5.03
CA TYR A 237 -14.81 3.76 -5.05
C TYR A 237 -14.33 4.20 -6.43
N PRO A 238 -13.09 4.68 -6.58
CA PRO A 238 -12.50 4.97 -7.88
C PRO A 238 -12.44 3.75 -8.81
N ASP A 239 -12.03 3.99 -10.07
CA ASP A 239 -11.54 2.95 -10.99
C ASP A 239 -12.48 1.74 -11.22
N PHE A 240 -13.73 2.08 -11.54
CA PHE A 240 -14.89 1.18 -11.66
C PHE A 240 -15.26 0.46 -10.36
N CYS A 241 -15.23 1.19 -9.25
CA CYS A 241 -15.66 0.75 -7.92
C CYS A 241 -14.79 -0.38 -7.33
N CYS A 242 -13.47 -0.26 -7.47
CA CYS A 242 -12.51 -1.18 -6.84
C CYS A 242 -12.02 -0.57 -5.52
N ASN A 243 -12.04 -1.37 -4.44
CA ASN A 243 -11.41 -0.98 -3.17
C ASN A 243 -9.98 -1.52 -3.05
N PHE A 244 -9.53 -2.30 -4.03
CA PHE A 244 -8.21 -2.89 -4.09
C PHE A 244 -7.70 -2.91 -5.53
N GLU A 245 -6.43 -2.57 -5.71
CA GLU A 245 -5.70 -2.66 -6.97
C GLU A 245 -4.36 -3.36 -6.76
N THR A 246 -3.89 -4.03 -7.81
CA THR A 246 -2.57 -4.66 -7.87
C THR A 246 -1.86 -4.24 -9.13
N TYR A 247 -0.59 -3.87 -9.02
CA TYR A 247 0.27 -3.47 -10.13
C TYR A 247 1.60 -4.23 -10.09
N THR A 248 2.21 -4.51 -11.23
CA THR A 248 3.60 -4.97 -11.27
C THR A 248 4.34 -4.56 -12.54
N ASN A 249 5.66 -4.44 -12.41
CA ASN A 249 6.64 -4.31 -13.48
C ASN A 249 7.91 -5.12 -13.12
N GLU A 250 9.02 -4.90 -13.83
CA GLU A 250 10.28 -5.60 -13.56
C GLU A 250 10.92 -5.23 -12.21
N LEU A 251 10.57 -4.07 -11.64
CA LEU A 251 11.18 -3.54 -10.43
C LEU A 251 10.44 -4.00 -9.17
N PHE A 252 9.11 -3.99 -9.19
CA PHE A 252 8.28 -4.21 -7.99
C PHE A 252 6.86 -4.68 -8.30
N LEU A 253 6.11 -4.96 -7.23
CA LEU A 253 4.66 -5.15 -7.22
C LEU A 253 4.05 -4.14 -6.23
N GLU A 254 2.89 -3.55 -6.53
CA GLU A 254 2.16 -2.69 -5.59
C GLU A 254 0.87 -3.38 -5.14
N CYS A 255 0.66 -3.38 -3.82
CA CYS A 255 -0.60 -3.68 -3.16
C CYS A 255 -1.26 -2.33 -2.84
N GLU A 256 -2.42 -2.07 -3.42
CA GLU A 256 -3.06 -0.77 -3.36
C GLU A 256 -4.48 -0.86 -2.81
N ILE A 257 -4.84 0.02 -1.88
CA ILE A 257 -6.15 0.04 -1.24
C ILE A 257 -6.78 1.40 -1.45
N LEU A 258 -8.05 1.40 -1.86
CA LEU A 258 -8.80 2.62 -2.14
C LEU A 258 -9.97 2.77 -1.17
N GLY A 259 -10.15 4.00 -0.68
CA GLY A 259 -11.28 4.36 0.18
C GLY A 259 -12.45 4.94 -0.61
N GLU A 260 -13.45 5.41 0.13
CA GLU A 260 -14.64 6.02 -0.44
C GLU A 260 -14.32 7.27 -1.26
N LEU A 261 -14.79 7.28 -2.50
CA LEU A 261 -14.83 8.46 -3.35
C LEU A 261 -16.13 9.23 -3.10
N ARG A 262 -16.00 10.40 -2.50
CA ARG A 262 -17.13 11.32 -2.30
C ARG A 262 -16.64 12.73 -2.06
N ASN A 263 -17.59 13.65 -1.87
CA ASN A 263 -17.32 14.99 -1.40
C ASN A 263 -17.03 14.98 0.12
N TYR A 264 -15.88 15.52 0.49
CA TYR A 264 -15.47 15.75 1.87
C TYR A 264 -15.56 17.25 2.18
N GLU A 265 -16.24 17.61 3.26
CA GLU A 265 -16.43 19.00 3.68
C GLU A 265 -15.14 19.63 4.24
N PRO A 266 -15.05 20.97 4.36
CA PRO A 266 -13.90 21.63 5.00
C PRO A 266 -13.61 21.07 6.41
N GLY A 267 -12.37 20.63 6.62
CA GLY A 267 -11.90 19.99 7.85
C GLY A 267 -12.24 18.50 7.97
N GLU A 268 -13.02 17.95 7.05
CA GLU A 268 -13.33 16.52 7.03
C GLU A 268 -12.12 15.71 6.55
N THR A 269 -11.94 14.52 7.13
CA THR A 269 -10.82 13.62 6.85
C THR A 269 -11.31 12.33 6.23
N ALA A 270 -10.77 12.01 5.06
CA ALA A 270 -10.86 10.68 4.48
C ALA A 270 -9.77 9.78 5.07
N SER A 271 -10.09 8.52 5.34
CA SER A 271 -9.09 7.57 5.85
C SER A 271 -9.26 6.15 5.36
N ILE A 272 -8.13 5.42 5.29
CA ILE A 272 -8.07 3.96 5.18
C ILE A 272 -7.25 3.45 6.36
N THR A 273 -7.79 2.50 7.10
CA THR A 273 -7.02 1.76 8.10
C THR A 273 -6.65 0.39 7.55
N GLU A 274 -5.36 0.06 7.61
CA GLU A 274 -4.84 -1.26 7.25
C GLU A 274 -3.99 -1.83 8.39
N LYS A 275 -4.02 -3.14 8.55
CA LYS A 275 -3.18 -3.87 9.50
C LYS A 275 -2.22 -4.75 8.72
N TRP A 276 -0.94 -4.53 8.92
CA TRP A 276 0.12 -5.35 8.36
C TRP A 276 0.59 -6.34 9.40
N GLU A 277 0.59 -7.62 9.05
CA GLU A 277 1.04 -8.72 9.91
C GLU A 277 2.14 -9.50 9.19
N LEU A 278 3.26 -9.73 9.87
CA LEU A 278 4.34 -10.57 9.36
C LEU A 278 4.27 -11.95 10.00
N SER A 279 4.51 -12.98 9.20
CA SER A 279 4.70 -14.33 9.68
C SER A 279 5.81 -15.04 8.93
N HIS A 280 6.47 -15.97 9.62
CA HIS A 280 7.35 -16.93 8.96
C HIS A 280 6.53 -18.03 8.31
N VAL A 281 6.88 -18.38 7.08
CA VAL A 281 6.26 -19.47 6.33
C VAL A 281 7.27 -20.58 6.05
N LYS A 282 6.78 -21.82 5.91
CA LYS A 282 7.59 -23.00 5.61
C LYS A 282 7.25 -23.49 4.21
N GLY A 283 8.27 -23.97 3.50
CA GLY A 283 8.11 -24.44 2.12
C GLY A 283 8.47 -23.35 1.11
N SER A 284 8.21 -23.64 -0.16
CA SER A 284 8.33 -22.68 -1.25
C SER A 284 7.14 -21.71 -1.27
N THR A 285 7.29 -20.59 -1.98
CA THR A 285 6.18 -19.65 -2.23
C THR A 285 4.94 -20.36 -2.76
N ASP A 286 5.11 -21.30 -3.71
CA ASP A 286 3.99 -22.05 -4.28
C ASP A 286 3.32 -22.99 -3.25
N ASP A 287 4.08 -23.59 -2.33
CA ASP A 287 3.50 -24.43 -1.26
C ASP A 287 2.57 -23.61 -0.35
N VAL A 288 2.99 -22.39 0.02
CA VAL A 288 2.20 -21.48 0.87
C VAL A 288 0.97 -20.97 0.12
N VAL A 289 1.11 -20.66 -1.16
CA VAL A 289 -0.04 -20.27 -2.00
C VAL A 289 -1.05 -21.40 -2.10
N GLU A 290 -0.61 -22.65 -2.27
CA GLU A 290 -1.50 -23.82 -2.27
C GLU A 290 -2.21 -24.03 -0.92
N GLU A 291 -1.53 -23.76 0.20
CA GLU A 291 -2.15 -23.77 1.53
C GLU A 291 -3.28 -22.72 1.62
N LEU A 292 -3.03 -21.47 1.23
CA LEU A 292 -4.04 -20.40 1.17
C LEU A 292 -5.21 -20.75 0.24
N ILE A 293 -4.93 -21.36 -0.91
CA ILE A 293 -5.97 -21.86 -1.83
C ILE A 293 -6.82 -22.94 -1.15
N SER A 294 -6.20 -23.83 -0.38
CA SER A 294 -6.88 -24.93 0.30
C SER A 294 -7.82 -24.45 1.40
N GLU A 295 -7.46 -23.39 2.13
CA GLU A 295 -8.32 -22.75 3.14
C GLU A 295 -9.57 -22.09 2.54
N ARG A 296 -9.56 -21.85 1.23
CA ARG A 296 -10.72 -21.31 0.48
C ARG A 296 -11.63 -22.38 -0.10
N LYS A 297 -11.31 -23.68 0.04
CA LYS A 297 -12.15 -24.78 -0.46
C LYS A 297 -13.49 -24.83 0.27
#